data_AF-A0A943KEJ6-F1
#
_entry.id   AF-A0A943KEJ6-F1
#
_cell.length_a   1.000
_cell.length_b   1.000
_cell.length_c   1.000
_cell.angle_alpha   90.00
_cell.angle_beta   90.00
_cell.angle_gamma   90.00
#
_symmetry.space_group_name_H-M   'P 1'
#
loop_
_entity.id
_entity.type
_entity.pdbx_description
1 polymer ?
#
loop_
_entity_poly.entity_id
_entity_poly.type
_entity_poly.pdbx_seq_one_letter_code
_entity_poly.pdbx_strand_id
1 'polypeptide(L)' 'MDLWQVLLNCADDNIASAKTIKKCGGRLENIVCMATDGKQTRVRRYWIDL' A
#
# COMPACT_ATOMS: atom_id res chain seq x y z
N MET A 1 -4.32 23.48 9.39
CA MET A 1 -4.61 22.55 8.29
C MET A 1 -3.92 21.27 8.68
N ASP A 2 -4.68 20.29 9.16
CA ASP A 2 -4.12 19.07 9.72
C ASP A 2 -3.66 18.16 8.59
N LEU A 3 -2.43 17.64 8.70
CA LEU A 3 -1.88 16.67 7.76
C LEU A 3 -2.20 15.27 8.29
N TRP A 4 -2.92 14.47 7.52
CA TRP A 4 -3.22 13.09 7.90
C TRP A 4 -2.29 12.12 7.20
N GLN A 5 -1.55 11.34 7.98
CA GLN A 5 -0.73 10.27 7.44
C GLN A 5 -1.54 8.97 7.41
N VAL A 6 -1.85 8.49 6.22
CA VAL A 6 -2.69 7.30 5.99
C VAL A 6 -1.84 6.14 5.46
N LEU A 7 -2.02 4.96 6.03
CA LEU A 7 -1.41 3.72 5.55
C LEU A 7 -2.34 3.06 4.53
N LEU A 8 -1.88 2.94 3.29
CA LEU A 8 -2.62 2.33 2.21
C LEU A 8 -1.93 1.05 1.74
N ASN A 9 -2.71 -0.01 1.55
CA ASN A 9 -2.22 -1.33 1.20
C ASN A 9 -2.71 -1.74 -0.19
N CYS A 10 -1.87 -2.45 -0.95
CA CYS A 10 -2.30 -3.15 -2.17
C CYS A 10 -1.57 -4.49 -2.32
N ALA A 11 -2.17 -5.44 -3.04
CA ALA A 11 -1.49 -6.68 -3.38
C ALA A 11 -0.21 -6.41 -4.21
N ASP A 12 0.82 -7.24 -4.02
CA ASP A 12 2.13 -7.09 -4.67
C ASP A 12 2.08 -7.26 -6.19
N ASP A 13 1.15 -8.09 -6.67
CA ASP A 13 0.86 -8.34 -8.08
C ASP A 13 -0.11 -7.31 -8.68
N ASN A 14 -0.75 -6.45 -7.87
CA ASN A 14 -1.60 -5.37 -8.37
C ASN A 14 -0.75 -4.15 -8.78
N ILE A 15 -0.11 -4.28 -9.94
CA ILE A 15 0.77 -3.25 -10.52
C ILE A 15 0.01 -1.95 -10.80
N ALA A 16 -1.26 -2.02 -11.20
CA ALA A 16 -2.09 -0.86 -11.49
C ALA A 16 -2.29 0.01 -10.24
N SER A 17 -2.73 -0.58 -9.14
CA SER A 17 -2.88 0.13 -7.86
C SER A 17 -1.54 0.66 -7.35
N ALA A 18 -0.48 -0.13 -7.40
CA ALA A 18 0.85 0.32 -6.98
C ALA A 18 1.34 1.55 -7.75
N LYS A 19 1.08 1.63 -9.07
CA LYS A 19 1.40 2.81 -9.88
C LYS A 19 0.53 4.01 -9.52
N THR A 20 -0.77 3.82 -9.33
CA THR A 20 -1.69 4.88 -8.94
C THR A 20 -1.31 5.48 -7.59
N ILE A 21 -1.05 4.64 -6.58
CA ILE A 21 -0.68 5.09 -5.23
C ILE A 21 0.60 5.93 -5.28
N LYS A 22 1.62 5.47 -6.00
CA LYS A 22 2.87 6.23 -6.20
C LYS A 22 2.63 7.57 -6.91
N LYS A 23 1.77 7.59 -7.92
CA LYS A 23 1.41 8.83 -8.65
C LYS A 23 0.71 9.85 -7.75
N CYS A 24 -0.07 9.39 -6.77
CA CYS A 24 -0.73 10.23 -5.78
C CYS A 24 0.16 10.60 -4.58
N GLY A 25 1.47 10.35 -4.64
CA GLY A 25 2.41 10.71 -3.56
C GLY A 25 2.64 9.63 -2.51
N GLY A 26 2.09 8.42 -2.70
CA GLY A 26 2.31 7.30 -1.79
C GLY A 26 3.76 6.81 -1.79
N ARG A 27 4.37 6.76 -0.61
CA ARG A 27 5.74 6.28 -0.37
C ARG A 27 5.72 4.84 0.12
N LEU A 28 6.38 3.93 -0.59
CA LEU A 28 6.45 2.53 -0.18
C LEU A 28 7.18 2.42 1.16
N GLU A 29 6.51 1.87 2.17
CA GLU A 29 7.09 1.58 3.47
C GLU A 29 7.82 0.23 3.42
N ASN A 30 7.09 -0.83 3.09
CA ASN A 30 7.60 -2.19 3.00
C ASN A 30 6.61 -3.13 2.28
N ILE A 31 7.02 -4.38 2.12
CA ILE A 31 6.19 -5.47 1.59
C ILE A 31 6.10 -6.54 2.67
N VAL A 32 4.89 -6.94 3.04
CA VAL A 32 4.62 -7.92 4.09
C VAL A 32 3.87 -9.12 3.51
N CYS A 33 4.11 -10.30 4.05
CA CYS A 33 3.27 -11.47 3.78
C CYS A 33 2.12 -11.48 4.80
N MET A 34 0.89 -11.45 4.32
CA MET A 34 -0.31 -11.54 5.14
C MET A 34 -1.11 -12.78 4.74
N ALA A 35 -1.60 -13.52 5.73
CA ALA A 35 -2.58 -14.56 5.51
C ALA A 35 -3.98 -13.93 5.52
N THR A 36 -4.69 -14.01 4.40
CA THR A 36 -6.11 -13.63 4.29
C THR A 36 -6.85 -14.83 3.75
N ASP A 37 -7.89 -15.28 4.46
CA ASP A 37 -8.67 -16.49 4.13
C ASP A 37 -7.80 -17.74 3.90
N GLY A 38 -6.76 -17.92 4.72
CA GLY A 38 -5.83 -19.06 4.62
C GLY A 38 -4.85 -18.98 3.44
N LYS A 39 -4.92 -17.93 2.60
CA LYS A 39 -3.99 -17.71 1.50
C LYS A 39 -2.93 -16.67 1.89
N GLN A 40 -1.66 -17.05 1.74
CA GLN A 40 -0.54 -16.12 1.89
C GLN A 40 -0.51 -15.18 0.69
N THR A 41 -0.68 -13.89 0.94
CA THR A 41 -0.64 -12.82 -0.07
C THR A 41 0.44 -11.83 0.32
N ARG A 42 1.27 -11.44 -0.65
CA ARG A 42 2.22 -10.35 -0.47
C ARG A 42 1.49 -9.03 -0.65
N VAL A 43 1.61 -8.14 0.32
CA VAL A 43 0.95 -6.85 0.36
C VAL A 43 2.00 -5.76 0.48
N ARG A 44 1.91 -4.75 -0.39
CA ARG A 44 2.72 -3.54 -0.33
C ARG A 44 2.01 -2.49 0.50
N ARG A 45 2.72 -1.84 1.40
CA ARG A 45 2.18 -0.80 2.27
C ARG A 45 2.81 0.55 1.92
N TYR A 46 1.98 1.58 1.82
CA TYR A 46 2.40 2.92 1.42
C TYR A 46 1.90 3.97 2.41
N TRP A 47 2.74 4.93 2.75
CA TRP A 47 2.32 6.14 3.44
C TRP A 47 1.92 7.22 2.45
N ILE A 48 0.77 7.86 2.67
CA ILE A 48 0.33 9.05 1.96
C ILE A 48 -0.01 10.14 2.97
N ASP A 49 0.40 11.36 2.67
CA ASP A 49 0.04 12.54 3.45
C ASP A 49 -1.15 13.23 2.76
N LEU A 50 -2.26 13.43 3.46
CA LEU A 50 -3.51 14.03 2.99
C LEU A 50 -3.81 15.36 3.70
#